data_AF-A0A961PQM8-F1
#
_entry.id   AF-A0A961PQM8-F1
#
_cell.length_a   1.000
_cell.length_b   1.000
_cell.length_c   1.000
_cell.angle_alpha   90.00
_cell.angle_beta   90.00
_cell.angle_gamma   90.00
#
_symmetry.space_group_name_H-M   'P 1'
#
loop_
_entity.id
_entity.type
_entity.pdbx_description
1 polymer ?
#
loop_
_entity_poly.entity_id
_entity_poly.type
_entity_poly.pdbx_seq_one_letter_code
_entity_poly.pdbx_strand_id
1 'polypeptide(L)' 'MEMILSGAPIDADAVRAARDAVLQSASLPLDQALRLEQFHAEPLRQSADAEEGVRAFIEKRPGRFTGK' A
#
# COMPACT_ATOMS: atom_id res chain seq x y z
N MET A 1 3.37 -6.27 13.59
CA MET A 1 3.49 -4.86 13.16
C MET A 1 4.94 -4.35 13.17
N GLU A 2 5.90 -5.05 13.77
CA GLU A 2 7.33 -4.65 13.72
C GLU A 2 8.00 -4.87 12.36
N MET A 3 7.57 -5.88 11.58
CA MET A 3 8.19 -6.21 10.27
C MET A 3 7.90 -5.18 9.16
N ILE A 4 6.88 -4.34 9.34
CA ILE A 4 6.53 -3.25 8.40
C ILE A 4 7.47 -2.06 8.58
N LEU A 5 8.15 -1.92 9.72
CA LEU A 5 8.96 -0.74 10.05
C LEU A 5 10.48 -1.00 10.03
N SER A 6 10.94 -2.22 9.78
CA SER A 6 12.34 -2.62 10.04
C SER A 6 13.30 -2.57 8.83
N GLY A 7 13.25 -1.54 7.99
CA GLY A 7 14.47 -1.17 7.24
C GLY A 7 14.39 -0.85 5.75
N ALA A 8 13.20 -0.74 5.15
CA ALA A 8 13.05 -0.08 3.86
C ALA A 8 12.06 1.08 4.02
N PRO A 9 12.24 2.24 3.36
CA PRO A 9 11.29 3.35 3.43
C PRO A 9 10.02 2.98 2.65
N ILE A 10 9.24 2.01 3.12
CA ILE A 10 7.94 1.72 2.49
C ILE A 10 7.14 3.01 2.42
N ASP A 11 6.44 3.20 1.32
CA ASP A 11 5.61 4.36 1.08
C ASP A 11 4.67 4.58 2.27
N ALA A 12 4.95 5.63 3.04
CA ALA A 12 4.21 5.95 4.25
C ALA A 12 2.75 6.31 3.92
N ASP A 13 2.48 6.80 2.71
CA ASP A 13 1.13 7.04 2.21
C ASP A 13 0.44 5.72 1.86
N ALA A 14 1.14 4.74 1.31
CA ALA A 14 0.59 3.40 1.10
C ALA A 14 0.19 2.71 2.41
N VAL A 15 1.02 2.83 3.45
CA VAL A 15 0.66 2.29 4.78
C VAL A 15 -0.54 3.01 5.38
N ARG A 16 -0.60 4.34 5.27
CA ARG A 16 -1.73 5.13 5.75
C ARG A 16 -3.01 4.78 5.01
N ALA A 17 -2.97 4.73 3.68
CA ALA A 17 -4.12 4.41 2.84
C ALA A 17 -4.67 3.01 3.14
N ALA A 18 -3.80 2.00 3.30
CA ALA A 18 -4.22 0.65 3.66
C ALA A 18 -4.89 0.60 5.05
N ARG A 19 -4.31 1.30 6.03
CA ARG A 19 -4.92 1.41 7.37
C ARG A 19 -6.29 2.08 7.31
N ASP A 20 -6.37 3.21 6.62
CA ASP A 20 -7.58 4.02 6.57
C ASP A 20 -8.70 3.31 5.80
N ALA A 21 -8.37 2.58 4.72
CA ALA A 21 -9.32 1.74 4.02
C ALA A 21 -9.95 0.69 4.95
N VAL A 22 -9.15 -0.02 5.75
CA VAL A 22 -9.65 -1.04 6.69
C VAL A 22 -10.50 -0.43 7.80
N LEU A 23 -10.05 0.68 8.40
CA LEU A 23 -10.77 1.30 9.51
C LEU A 23 -12.10 1.92 9.05
N GLN A 24 -12.13 2.52 7.86
CA GLN A 24 -13.32 3.20 7.34
C GLN A 24 -14.32 2.22 6.71
N SER A 25 -13.88 1.06 6.21
CA SER A 25 -14.77 0.07 5.60
C SER A 25 -15.42 -0.89 6.60
N ALA A 26 -15.02 -0.87 7.87
CA ALA A 26 -15.36 -1.89 8.87
C ALA A 26 -16.88 -2.11 9.09
N SER A 27 -17.72 -1.10 8.83
CA SER A 27 -19.18 -1.17 8.98
C SER A 27 -19.95 -1.10 7.66
N LEU A 28 -19.24 -1.09 6.53
CA LEU A 28 -19.85 -0.98 5.21
C LEU A 28 -20.27 -2.35 4.66
N PRO A 29 -21.35 -2.42 3.85
CA PRO A 29 -21.59 -3.55 2.96
C PRO A 29 -20.39 -3.82 2.04
N LEU A 30 -20.18 -5.09 1.67
CA LEU A 30 -19.00 -5.54 0.93
C LEU A 30 -18.75 -4.75 -0.37
N ASP A 31 -19.79 -4.48 -1.14
CA ASP A 31 -19.67 -3.74 -2.41
C ASP A 31 -19.17 -2.30 -2.20
N GLN A 32 -19.59 -1.67 -1.10
CA GLN A 32 -19.15 -0.33 -0.71
C GLN A 32 -17.73 -0.36 -0.16
N ALA A 33 -17.41 -1.35 0.67
CA ALA A 33 -16.06 -1.57 1.19
C ALA A 33 -15.04 -1.74 0.04
N LEU A 34 -15.34 -2.57 -0.96
CA LEU A 34 -14.47 -2.79 -2.12
C LEU A 34 -14.28 -1.54 -2.99
N ARG A 35 -15.29 -0.67 -3.07
CA ARG A 35 -15.14 0.63 -3.75
C ARG A 35 -14.26 1.58 -2.96
N LEU A 36 -14.40 1.60 -1.64
CA LEU A 36 -13.58 2.41 -0.75
C LEU A 36 -12.10 1.96 -0.78
N GLU A 37 -11.85 0.66 -0.77
CA GLU A 37 -10.50 0.11 -0.95
C GLU A 37 -9.88 0.55 -2.28
N GLN A 38 -10.63 0.46 -3.38
CA GLN A 38 -10.15 0.94 -4.69
C GLN A 38 -9.85 2.44 -4.70
N PHE A 39 -10.68 3.25 -4.04
CA PHE A 39 -10.47 4.69 -3.93
C PHE A 39 -9.14 5.04 -3.23
N HIS A 40 -8.82 4.33 -2.15
CA HIS A 40 -7.54 4.49 -1.45
C HIS A 40 -6.34 3.94 -2.25
N ALA A 41 -6.54 2.86 -3.01
CA ALA A 41 -5.46 2.17 -3.71
C ALA A 41 -5.11 2.74 -5.10
N GLU A 42 -6.07 3.33 -5.82
CA GLU A 42 -5.86 3.83 -7.19
C GLU A 42 -4.74 4.89 -7.29
N PRO A 43 -4.67 5.91 -6.40
CA PRO A 43 -3.62 6.93 -6.50
C PRO A 43 -2.20 6.37 -6.34
N LEU A 44 -2.06 5.27 -5.59
CA LEU A 44 -0.78 4.66 -5.25
C LEU A 44 -0.31 3.66 -6.31
N ARG A 45 -1.20 3.16 -7.16
CA ARG A 45 -0.87 2.13 -8.16
C ARG A 45 0.14 2.60 -9.21
N GLN A 46 0.28 3.91 -9.39
CA GLN A 46 1.19 4.53 -10.35
C GLN A 46 2.43 5.15 -9.68
N SER A 47 2.63 4.92 -8.37
CA SER A 47 3.80 5.46 -7.67
C SER A 47 5.08 4.71 -8.06
N ALA A 48 6.22 5.39 -7.91
CA ALA A 48 7.52 4.78 -8.15
C ALA A 48 7.76 3.60 -7.19
N ASP A 49 7.23 3.69 -5.97
CA ASP A 49 7.33 2.63 -4.97
C ASP A 49 6.45 1.41 -5.32
N ALA A 50 5.31 1.60 -6.01
CA ALA A 50 4.52 0.49 -6.54
C ALA A 50 5.26 -0.27 -7.66
N GLU A 51 5.86 0.46 -8.61
CA GLU A 51 6.69 -0.14 -9.67
C GLU A 51 7.91 -0.88 -9.09
N GLU A 52 8.59 -0.26 -8.13
CA GLU A 52 9.75 -0.87 -7.47
C GLU A 52 9.38 -2.12 -6.69
N GLY A 53 8.22 -2.14 -6.02
CA GLY A 53 7.73 -3.33 -5.31
C GLY A 53 7.56 -4.53 -6.25
N VAL A 54 6.94 -4.30 -7.42
CA VAL A 54 6.79 -5.32 -8.47
C VAL A 54 8.15 -5.79 -8.98
N ARG A 55 9.04 -4.85 -9.33
CA ARG A 55 10.39 -5.17 -9.84
C ARG A 55 11.21 -5.96 -8.82
N ALA A 56 11.28 -5.51 -7.58
CA ALA A 56 12.03 -6.16 -6.51
C ALA A 56 11.50 -7.57 -6.21
N PHE A 57 10.18 -7.77 -6.30
CA PHE A 57 9.56 -9.09 -6.14
C PHE A 57 9.94 -10.06 -7.27
N ILE A 58 9.98 -9.58 -8.52
CA ILE A 58 10.40 -10.37 -9.69
C ILE A 58 11.89 -10.72 -9.57
N GLU A 59 12.73 -9.75 -9.23
CA GLU A 59 14.19 -9.90 -9.12
C GLU A 59 14.65 -10.60 -7.82
N LYS A 60 13.73 -10.92 -6.90
CA LYS A 60 14.00 -11.58 -5.60
C LYS A 60 15.06 -10.86 -4.76
N ARG A 61 15.01 -9.53 -4.75
CA ARG A 61 15.88 -8.66 -3.95
C ARG A 61 15.05 -7.77 -3.01
N PRO A 62 15.66 -7.18 -1.97
CA PRO A 62 15.01 -6.13 -1.20
C PRO A 62 14.59 -4.95 -2.09
N GLY A 63 13.41 -4.39 -1.82
CA GLY A 63 12.90 -3.19 -2.48
C GLY A 63 13.63 -1.92 -2.02
N ARG A 64 13.84 -1.00 -2.96
CA ARG A 64 14.46 0.32 -2.74
C ARG A 64 13.39 1.41 -2.81
N PHE A 65 12.55 1.43 -1.79
CA PHE A 65 11.47 2.39 -1.68
C PHE A 65 11.98 3.78 -1.29
N THR A 66 11.29 4.82 -1.75
CA THR A 66 11.68 6.22 -1.59
C THR A 66 10.68 7.04 -0.80
N GLY A 67 9.49 6.50 -0.54
CA GLY A 67 8.40 7.21 0.14
C GLY A 67 7.78 8.30 -0.73
N LYS A 68 7.70 8.09 -2.05
CA LYS A 68 7.21 9.05 -3.03
C LYS A 68 6.30 8.41 -4.07
#